data_AF-A0A9Q1DSV5-F1
#
_entry.id   AF-A0A9Q1DSV5-F1
#
_cell.length_a   1.000
_cell.length_b   1.000
_cell.length_c   1.000
_cell.angle_alpha   90.00
_cell.angle_beta   90.00
_cell.angle_gamma   90.00
#
_symmetry.space_group_name_H-M   'P 1'
#
loop_
_entity.id
_entity.type
_entity.pdbx_description
1 polymer ?
#
loop_
_entity_poly.entity_id
_entity_poly.type
_entity_poly.pdbx_seq_one_letter_code
_entity_poly.pdbx_strand_id
1 'polypeptide(L)'
;MCNFEEGLCNWTQDKQDDVFDWTRIQGPTPTLNTGPWKDHTLGNVNGHYLFIEASDPQQFRDTAVLVSRSFQPTTIRSHGNRNCVFRFSYHMFGKHVFSLAVYIRTMASGRGPLLWVRYGEQGNMWHSKTLYLSSIRPFQVLVEGTVGDDFDGDIAIDDLSFLDCIPYDGDLPSEVPTPPPETTTTTTERPNSCSEGELVCDVTGDCVDWQKRCDFRHDCSEGTDELYCVSEVCDFEEGKHCGWYQSWPSTVFSIHSFRWLSGQGKSIHHGEELHRPANDHTQGTPEGWYMYADSSNGGYGHIADLLTPAISATGPRCTLVFWYHMSGFTVGTLQVLRKFGNVTHELWSQTGSQGSRWKRGEVFLGIR
;
A
#
# COMPACT_ATOMS: atom_id res chain seq x y z
N MET A 1 21.08 9.59 13.30
CA MET A 1 20.61 8.29 13.84
C MET A 1 19.94 8.58 15.16
N CYS A 2 18.84 7.91 15.45
CA CYS A 2 18.11 7.97 16.70
C CYS A 2 17.83 6.54 17.16
N ASN A 3 18.45 6.16 18.26
CA ASN A 3 18.39 4.85 18.92
C ASN A 3 17.66 4.95 20.27
N PHE A 4 16.95 6.05 20.51
CA PHE A 4 16.13 6.30 21.69
C PHE A 4 16.81 6.26 23.07
N GLU A 5 18.12 6.06 23.19
CA GLU A 5 18.80 5.98 24.49
C GLU A 5 18.72 7.26 25.32
N GLU A 6 18.71 8.43 24.68
CA GLU A 6 18.65 9.74 25.34
C GLU A 6 17.33 10.49 25.08
N GLY A 7 16.31 9.81 24.52
CA GLY A 7 14.99 10.38 24.22
C GLY A 7 14.62 10.29 22.74
N LEU A 8 13.67 11.13 22.29
CA LEU A 8 13.12 11.08 20.91
C LEU A 8 14.02 11.72 19.84
N CYS A 9 15.19 12.23 20.22
CA CYS A 9 16.09 12.95 19.31
C CYS A 9 15.39 14.15 18.63
N ASN A 10 15.36 14.18 17.29
CA ASN A 10 14.66 15.18 16.48
C ASN A 10 13.33 14.66 15.93
N TRP A 11 12.79 13.59 16.51
CA TRP A 11 11.45 13.11 16.20
C TRP A 11 10.43 13.76 17.14
N THR A 12 9.24 14.01 16.60
CA THR A 12 8.10 14.55 17.33
C THR A 12 6.92 13.61 17.18
N GLN A 13 6.04 13.55 18.16
CA GLN A 13 4.78 12.81 18.01
C GLN A 13 3.80 13.73 17.29
N ASP A 14 2.98 13.16 16.40
CA ASP A 14 1.86 13.91 15.84
C ASP A 14 0.85 14.19 16.97
N LYS A 15 0.10 15.29 16.84
CA LYS A 15 -0.95 15.67 17.80
C LYS A 15 -2.25 16.07 17.12
N GLN A 16 -2.27 16.05 15.79
CA GLN A 16 -3.38 16.53 14.99
C GLN A 16 -4.11 15.36 14.32
N ASP A 17 -3.34 14.39 13.80
CA ASP A 17 -3.85 13.37 12.88
C ASP A 17 -3.81 11.93 13.46
N ASP A 18 -3.45 11.76 14.74
CA ASP A 18 -3.37 10.47 15.43
C ASP A 18 -4.20 10.42 16.72
N VAL A 19 -4.35 9.22 17.28
CA VAL A 19 -5.24 8.95 18.43
C VAL A 19 -4.45 8.84 19.73
N PHE A 20 -3.24 8.30 19.65
CA PHE A 20 -2.35 8.12 20.79
C PHE A 20 -0.88 8.20 20.37
N ASP A 21 0.02 8.16 21.35
CA ASP A 21 1.43 8.45 21.21
C ASP A 21 2.28 7.15 21.26
N TRP A 22 3.39 7.11 20.52
CA TRP A 22 4.42 6.08 20.72
C TRP A 22 5.00 6.19 22.14
N THR A 23 5.18 5.05 22.79
CA THR A 23 5.72 5.00 24.15
C THR A 23 7.16 4.52 24.12
N ARG A 24 8.04 5.24 24.82
CA ARG A 24 9.44 4.83 25.02
C ARG A 24 9.54 3.90 26.21
N ILE A 25 10.09 2.71 26.01
CA ILE A 25 10.24 1.68 27.04
C ILE A 25 11.66 1.15 27.10
N GLN A 26 11.95 0.46 28.20
CA GLN A 26 13.18 -0.28 28.45
C GLN A 26 12.82 -1.70 28.87
N GLY A 27 13.48 -2.72 28.32
CA GLY A 27 13.21 -4.12 28.60
C GLY A 27 11.99 -4.69 27.85
N PRO A 28 11.36 -5.77 28.32
CA PRO A 28 10.20 -6.37 27.67
C PRO A 28 8.94 -5.49 27.75
N THR A 29 8.04 -5.63 26.78
CA THR A 29 6.73 -4.98 26.80
C THR A 29 5.86 -5.49 27.97
N PRO A 30 4.87 -4.70 28.43
CA PRO A 30 4.03 -5.08 29.57
C PRO A 30 3.17 -6.33 29.31
N THR A 31 2.78 -6.53 28.06
CA THR A 31 1.98 -7.64 27.56
C THR A 31 2.82 -8.93 27.49
N LEU A 32 2.30 -10.01 28.08
CA LEU A 32 3.04 -11.27 28.18
C LEU A 32 3.07 -11.99 26.83
N ASN A 33 4.27 -12.44 26.42
CA ASN A 33 4.52 -13.16 25.16
C ASN A 33 4.29 -12.34 23.88
N THR A 34 4.41 -11.02 23.97
CA THR A 34 4.40 -10.10 22.83
C THR A 34 5.63 -9.19 22.88
N GLY A 35 5.86 -8.44 21.81
CA GLY A 35 6.93 -7.45 21.72
C GLY A 35 8.36 -8.01 21.88
N PRO A 36 9.37 -7.14 21.79
CA PRO A 36 10.76 -7.55 21.93
C PRO A 36 11.17 -7.65 23.42
N TRP A 37 11.94 -8.68 23.76
CA TRP A 37 12.50 -8.83 25.12
C TRP A 37 13.58 -7.78 25.45
N LYS A 38 14.20 -7.20 24.41
CA LYS A 38 15.38 -6.35 24.49
C LYS A 38 15.44 -5.41 23.28
N ASP A 39 16.11 -4.28 23.46
CA ASP A 39 16.33 -3.30 22.40
C ASP A 39 17.15 -3.87 21.23
N HIS A 40 17.12 -3.18 20.10
CA HIS A 40 17.91 -3.58 18.94
C HIS A 40 19.36 -3.09 19.04
N THR A 41 19.58 -1.86 19.53
CA THR A 41 20.89 -1.19 19.49
C THR A 41 21.95 -1.85 20.39
N LEU A 42 21.65 -2.00 21.68
CA LEU A 42 22.52 -2.58 22.70
C LEU A 42 22.31 -4.09 22.85
N GLY A 43 21.19 -4.60 22.34
CA GLY A 43 20.84 -6.01 22.36
C GLY A 43 20.63 -6.56 23.77
N ASN A 44 20.22 -5.71 24.72
CA ASN A 44 19.99 -6.07 26.13
C ASN A 44 18.81 -5.30 26.76
N VAL A 45 18.41 -5.68 27.97
CA VAL A 45 17.20 -5.12 28.60
C VAL A 45 17.36 -3.67 29.06
N ASN A 46 18.58 -3.11 29.06
CA ASN A 46 18.83 -1.75 29.48
C ASN A 46 18.74 -0.73 28.34
N GLY A 47 18.66 -1.19 27.09
CA GLY A 47 18.46 -0.28 25.97
C GLY A 47 17.00 0.11 25.81
N HIS A 48 16.77 1.12 24.98
CA HIS A 48 15.49 1.77 24.82
C HIS A 48 15.00 1.68 23.39
N TYR A 49 13.70 1.52 23.24
CA TYR A 49 13.03 1.52 21.94
C TYR A 49 11.66 2.17 22.08
N LEU A 50 11.02 2.47 20.95
CA LEU A 50 9.63 2.90 20.92
C LEU A 50 8.72 1.72 20.64
N PHE A 51 7.58 1.68 21.30
CA PHE A 51 6.53 0.72 21.01
C PHE A 51 5.15 1.37 21.07
N ILE A 52 4.18 0.72 20.43
CA ILE A 52 2.77 0.99 20.66
C ILE A 52 2.17 -0.15 21.47
N GLU A 53 1.40 0.24 22.47
CA GLU A 53 0.62 -0.64 23.33
C GLU A 53 -0.77 -0.82 22.70
N ALA A 54 -1.20 -2.07 22.53
CA ALA A 54 -2.50 -2.38 21.93
C ALA A 54 -3.62 -2.58 22.98
N SER A 55 -3.30 -2.57 24.27
CA SER A 55 -4.29 -2.74 25.35
C SER A 55 -5.17 -1.50 25.59
N ASP A 56 -6.16 -1.66 26.48
CA ASP A 56 -7.09 -0.59 26.85
C ASP A 56 -6.34 0.69 27.28
N PRO A 57 -6.70 1.88 26.76
CA PRO A 57 -7.97 2.22 26.11
C PRO A 57 -7.97 2.20 24.57
N GLN A 58 -6.92 1.68 23.92
CA GLN A 58 -6.81 1.69 22.46
C GLN A 58 -7.88 0.80 21.81
N GLN A 59 -8.49 1.27 20.72
CA GLN A 59 -9.48 0.54 19.94
C GLN A 59 -8.92 0.15 18.57
N PHE A 60 -9.51 -0.87 17.94
CA PHE A 60 -9.12 -1.31 16.61
C PHE A 60 -8.97 -0.14 15.64
N ARG A 61 -7.79 -0.07 15.00
CA ARG A 61 -7.36 0.98 14.06
C ARG A 61 -7.01 2.34 14.65
N ASP A 62 -6.88 2.45 15.97
CA ASP A 62 -6.21 3.61 16.55
C ASP A 62 -4.77 3.67 16.06
N THR A 63 -4.30 4.88 15.77
CA THR A 63 -2.98 5.13 15.20
C THR A 63 -2.13 5.97 16.14
N ALA A 64 -0.83 5.70 16.16
CA ALA A 64 0.20 6.57 16.71
C ALA A 64 1.23 6.91 15.64
N VAL A 65 1.57 8.19 15.51
CA VAL A 65 2.41 8.68 14.41
C VAL A 65 3.64 9.40 14.94
N LEU A 66 4.81 8.87 14.58
CA LEU A 66 6.09 9.52 14.84
C LEU A 66 6.55 10.29 13.59
N VAL A 67 6.84 11.57 13.77
CA VAL A 67 7.14 12.53 12.71
C VAL A 67 8.61 12.93 12.74
N SER A 68 9.29 12.83 11.60
CA SER A 68 10.69 13.28 11.47
C SER A 68 10.79 14.80 11.35
N ARG A 69 12.00 15.34 11.56
CA ARG A 69 12.33 16.68 11.05
C ARG A 69 12.12 16.78 9.53
N SER A 70 12.03 18.01 9.03
CA SER A 70 11.91 18.29 7.59
C SER A 70 13.24 18.13 6.84
N PHE A 71 13.16 17.69 5.59
CA PHE A 71 14.27 17.50 4.66
C PHE A 71 14.01 18.24 3.34
N GLN A 72 15.09 18.62 2.65
CA GLN A 72 15.04 19.28 1.35
C GLN A 72 14.64 18.31 0.24
N PRO A 73 14.14 18.81 -0.92
CA PRO A 73 13.90 17.98 -2.09
C PRO A 73 15.16 17.20 -2.50
N THR A 74 14.98 15.92 -2.84
CA THR A 74 16.07 15.03 -3.23
C THR A 74 16.52 15.22 -4.68
N THR A 75 15.75 15.98 -5.48
CA THR A 75 16.09 16.33 -6.86
C THR A 75 17.17 17.40 -6.96
N ILE A 76 17.42 18.16 -5.89
CA ILE A 76 18.50 19.14 -5.85
C ILE A 76 19.81 18.36 -5.67
N ARG A 77 20.49 18.06 -6.78
CA ARG A 77 21.79 17.38 -6.80
C ARG A 77 22.91 18.30 -6.32
N SER A 78 22.83 18.77 -5.08
CA SER A 78 23.75 19.80 -4.57
C SER A 78 25.14 19.24 -4.27
N HIS A 79 25.27 17.98 -3.81
CA HIS A 79 26.58 17.44 -3.45
C HIS A 79 26.67 15.92 -3.62
N GLY A 80 27.22 15.49 -4.77
CA GLY A 80 27.50 14.08 -5.03
C GLY A 80 26.25 13.26 -5.36
N ASN A 81 26.43 12.19 -6.10
CA ASN A 81 25.37 11.32 -6.60
C ASN A 81 24.83 10.41 -5.47
N ARG A 82 24.29 11.01 -4.40
CA ARG A 82 23.85 10.30 -3.20
C ARG A 82 22.34 10.39 -3.04
N ASN A 83 21.70 9.22 -2.92
CA ASN A 83 20.26 9.12 -2.70
C ASN A 83 19.99 9.28 -1.21
N CYS A 84 18.97 10.06 -0.84
CA CYS A 84 18.50 10.12 0.54
C CYS A 84 17.89 8.77 0.93
N VAL A 85 18.41 8.14 1.98
CA VAL A 85 17.99 6.82 2.44
C VAL A 85 17.51 6.90 3.87
N PHE A 86 16.34 6.34 4.14
CA PHE A 86 15.82 6.12 5.49
C PHE A 86 15.94 4.65 5.88
N ARG A 87 16.46 4.39 7.07
CA ARG A 87 16.61 3.04 7.63
C ARG A 87 16.05 3.01 9.04
N PHE A 88 15.44 1.91 9.41
CA PHE A 88 14.95 1.67 10.75
C PHE A 88 14.87 0.16 11.01
N SER A 89 14.87 -0.20 12.29
CA SER A 89 14.57 -1.55 12.76
C SER A 89 13.15 -1.58 13.34
N TYR A 90 12.45 -2.68 13.14
CA TYR A 90 11.11 -2.90 13.64
C TYR A 90 10.93 -4.33 14.16
N HIS A 91 10.02 -4.50 15.11
CA HIS A 91 9.62 -5.79 15.66
C HIS A 91 8.09 -5.80 15.75
N MET A 92 7.48 -6.89 15.29
CA MET A 92 6.03 -7.02 15.15
C MET A 92 5.66 -8.44 15.56
N PHE A 93 5.26 -8.62 16.83
CA PHE A 93 5.00 -9.95 17.39
C PHE A 93 3.77 -9.97 18.29
N GLY A 94 2.90 -10.95 18.00
CA GLY A 94 1.63 -11.17 18.67
C GLY A 94 0.49 -11.37 17.67
N LYS A 95 -0.57 -12.04 18.11
CA LYS A 95 -1.70 -12.48 17.28
C LYS A 95 -2.52 -11.31 16.71
N HIS A 96 -2.55 -10.19 17.43
CA HIS A 96 -3.37 -9.03 17.08
C HIS A 96 -2.53 -7.84 16.63
N VAL A 97 -1.29 -8.09 16.22
CA VAL A 97 -0.51 -7.07 15.52
C VAL A 97 -1.21 -6.72 14.20
N PHE A 98 -1.53 -5.44 13.99
CA PHE A 98 -2.21 -5.01 12.77
C PHE A 98 -1.25 -4.46 11.74
N SER A 99 -0.79 -3.21 11.84
CA SER A 99 0.07 -2.64 10.79
C SER A 99 1.08 -1.60 11.26
N LEU A 100 2.22 -1.59 10.55
CA LEU A 100 3.27 -0.57 10.65
C LEU A 100 3.47 0.04 9.26
N ALA A 101 3.27 1.35 9.14
CA ALA A 101 3.35 2.07 7.87
C ALA A 101 4.36 3.23 7.94
N VAL A 102 4.95 3.56 6.79
CA VAL A 102 5.84 4.70 6.61
C VAL A 102 5.32 5.56 5.46
N TYR A 103 5.13 6.84 5.72
CA TYR A 103 4.64 7.83 4.74
C TYR A 103 5.68 8.92 4.50
N ILE A 104 5.52 9.63 3.38
CA ILE A 104 6.24 10.87 3.08
C ILE A 104 5.26 12.04 3.03
N ARG A 105 5.43 13.02 3.90
CA ARG A 105 4.55 14.19 4.01
C ARG A 105 5.21 15.41 3.38
N THR A 106 4.52 16.08 2.44
CA THR A 106 5.01 17.29 1.76
C THR A 106 4.18 18.54 2.03
N MET A 107 3.07 18.39 2.75
CA MET A 107 2.17 19.45 3.21
C MET A 107 2.11 19.42 4.74
N ALA A 108 1.75 20.53 5.39
CA ALA A 108 1.66 20.57 6.85
C ALA A 108 0.53 19.69 7.42
N SER A 109 -0.52 19.42 6.62
CA SER A 109 -1.66 18.58 6.98
C SER A 109 -1.62 17.22 6.28
N GLY A 110 -2.16 16.20 6.96
CA GLY A 110 -2.30 14.84 6.43
C GLY A 110 -1.00 14.05 6.39
N ARG A 111 -1.08 12.77 6.02
CA ARG A 111 0.06 11.84 6.08
C ARG A 111 0.95 11.84 4.84
N GLY A 112 0.39 12.27 3.70
CA GLY A 112 1.02 12.19 2.39
C GLY A 112 1.12 10.75 1.83
N PRO A 113 1.88 10.54 0.73
CA PRO A 113 1.95 9.23 0.09
C PRO A 113 2.56 8.11 0.97
N LEU A 114 1.97 6.91 0.89
CA LEU A 114 2.50 5.70 1.52
C LEU A 114 3.75 5.19 0.80
N LEU A 115 4.85 5.08 1.54
CA LEU A 115 6.13 4.53 1.06
C LEU A 115 6.23 3.02 1.29
N TRP A 116 5.79 2.55 2.45
CA TRP A 116 5.93 1.17 2.87
C TRP A 116 4.93 0.82 3.97
N VAL A 117 4.46 -0.43 3.97
CA VAL A 117 3.61 -0.97 5.04
C VAL A 117 3.92 -2.44 5.29
N ARG A 118 3.73 -2.90 6.52
CA ARG A 118 3.69 -4.32 6.92
C ARG A 118 2.46 -4.58 7.76
N TYR A 119 1.93 -5.80 7.61
CA TYR A 119 0.75 -6.26 8.30
C TYR A 119 1.02 -7.54 9.06
N GLY A 120 0.38 -7.72 10.22
CA GLY A 120 0.39 -8.97 10.97
C GLY A 120 1.72 -9.29 11.65
N GLU A 121 1.73 -10.44 12.32
CA GLU A 121 2.90 -10.99 13.01
C GLU A 121 4.06 -11.25 12.04
N GLN A 122 5.26 -10.77 12.39
CA GLN A 122 6.52 -10.96 11.63
C GLN A 122 7.50 -11.90 12.36
N GLY A 123 7.03 -12.57 13.41
CA GLY A 123 7.82 -13.41 14.31
C GLY A 123 8.60 -12.61 15.36
N ASN A 124 9.10 -13.32 16.37
CA ASN A 124 9.80 -12.73 17.51
C ASN A 124 11.28 -12.41 17.22
N MET A 125 11.53 -11.57 16.22
CA MET A 125 12.88 -11.10 15.87
C MET A 125 12.81 -9.65 15.37
N TRP A 126 13.90 -8.91 15.58
CA TRP A 126 14.07 -7.58 14.99
C TRP A 126 14.35 -7.69 13.49
N HIS A 127 13.68 -6.86 12.70
CA HIS A 127 13.83 -6.75 11.26
C HIS A 127 14.31 -5.36 10.89
N SER A 128 15.24 -5.25 9.94
CA SER A 128 15.67 -3.95 9.43
C SER A 128 15.05 -3.64 8.07
N LYS A 129 14.61 -2.39 7.87
CA LYS A 129 14.10 -1.90 6.61
C LYS A 129 14.91 -0.71 6.10
N THR A 130 15.16 -0.70 4.80
CA THR A 130 15.78 0.39 4.05
C THR A 130 14.80 0.92 3.01
N LEU A 131 14.59 2.24 2.99
CA LEU A 131 13.72 2.97 2.08
C LEU A 131 14.53 4.06 1.36
N TYR A 132 14.42 4.10 0.04
CA TYR A 132 15.03 5.14 -0.78
C TYR A 132 14.00 6.25 -0.98
N LEU A 133 14.33 7.45 -0.51
CA LEU A 133 13.42 8.59 -0.49
C LEU A 133 13.61 9.44 -1.75
N SER A 134 12.49 9.81 -2.37
CA SER A 134 12.48 10.67 -3.54
C SER A 134 11.34 11.68 -3.42
N SER A 135 11.66 12.97 -3.43
CA SER A 135 10.67 14.05 -3.39
C SER A 135 11.17 15.29 -4.13
N ILE A 136 10.27 15.95 -4.86
CA ILE A 136 10.49 17.23 -5.54
C ILE A 136 10.20 18.44 -4.64
N ARG A 137 9.63 18.22 -3.45
CA ARG A 137 9.29 19.25 -2.45
C ARG A 137 9.98 18.92 -1.12
N PRO A 138 10.15 19.91 -0.22
CA PRO A 138 10.52 19.62 1.16
C PRO A 138 9.55 18.60 1.77
N PHE A 139 10.05 17.71 2.60
CA PHE A 139 9.26 16.60 3.11
C PHE A 139 9.64 16.17 4.53
N GLN A 140 8.71 15.48 5.19
CA GLN A 140 8.91 14.73 6.42
C GLN A 140 8.63 13.24 6.19
N VAL A 141 9.20 12.38 7.02
CA VAL A 141 8.88 10.96 7.07
C VAL A 141 8.06 10.71 8.33
N LEU A 142 6.94 10.01 8.15
CA LEU A 142 6.03 9.64 9.22
C LEU A 142 6.09 8.12 9.40
N VAL A 143 6.22 7.66 10.65
CA VAL A 143 6.17 6.25 11.02
C VAL A 143 4.91 6.03 11.85
N GLU A 144 3.97 5.28 11.30
CA GLU A 144 2.64 5.06 11.87
C GLU A 144 2.50 3.62 12.33
N GLY A 145 2.21 3.43 13.61
CA GLY A 145 1.75 2.16 14.17
C GLY A 145 0.24 2.18 14.28
N THR A 146 -0.41 1.09 13.86
CA THR A 146 -1.86 0.91 14.01
C THR A 146 -2.14 -0.31 14.85
N VAL A 147 -2.96 -0.16 15.90
CA VAL A 147 -3.34 -1.27 16.79
C VAL A 147 -4.36 -2.19 16.12
N GLY A 148 -4.33 -3.47 16.49
CA GLY A 148 -5.29 -4.47 16.04
C GLY A 148 -6.51 -4.61 16.95
N ASP A 149 -7.24 -5.70 16.76
CA ASP A 149 -8.55 -5.93 17.38
C ASP A 149 -8.48 -6.30 18.87
N ASP A 150 -7.29 -6.56 19.43
CA ASP A 150 -7.09 -7.00 20.82
C ASP A 150 -5.66 -6.70 21.31
N PHE A 151 -5.38 -6.92 22.60
CA PHE A 151 -4.14 -6.52 23.27
C PHE A 151 -2.93 -7.45 23.03
N ASP A 152 -3.14 -8.67 22.52
CA ASP A 152 -2.04 -9.63 22.28
C ASP A 152 -1.22 -9.28 21.01
N GLY A 153 -0.68 -8.06 20.91
CA GLY A 153 0.17 -7.67 19.79
C GLY A 153 0.87 -6.34 19.98
N ASP A 154 2.20 -6.36 19.99
CA ASP A 154 3.01 -5.14 20.08
C ASP A 154 3.76 -4.87 18.78
N ILE A 155 3.89 -3.58 18.47
CA ILE A 155 4.76 -3.09 17.39
C ILE A 155 5.82 -2.20 18.03
N ALA A 156 7.08 -2.51 17.77
CA ALA A 156 8.23 -1.76 18.26
C ALA A 156 9.13 -1.30 17.11
N ILE A 157 9.78 -0.15 17.29
CA ILE A 157 10.73 0.44 16.35
C ILE A 157 11.98 0.93 17.07
N ASP A 158 13.11 0.85 16.38
CA ASP A 158 14.43 1.23 16.90
C ASP A 158 15.40 1.63 15.77
N ASP A 159 16.51 2.29 16.10
CA ASP A 159 17.60 2.65 15.17
C ASP A 159 17.19 3.42 13.90
N LEU A 160 16.36 4.46 14.06
CA LEU A 160 15.91 5.31 12.96
C LEU A 160 17.06 6.20 12.46
N SER A 161 17.40 6.11 11.17
CA SER A 161 18.52 6.83 10.60
C SER A 161 18.28 7.30 9.16
N PHE A 162 18.80 8.48 8.86
CA PHE A 162 18.81 9.07 7.52
C PHE A 162 20.25 9.16 7.04
N LEU A 163 20.50 8.71 5.81
CA LEU A 163 21.78 8.85 5.13
C LEU A 163 21.60 9.75 3.91
N ASP A 164 22.53 10.69 3.73
CA ASP A 164 22.57 11.62 2.59
C ASP A 164 21.27 12.44 2.37
N CYS A 165 20.51 12.67 3.45
CA CYS A 165 19.34 13.55 3.46
C CYS A 165 19.72 14.93 4.00
N ILE A 166 19.41 15.99 3.25
CA ILE A 166 19.76 17.36 3.64
C ILE A 166 18.61 17.94 4.47
N PRO A 167 18.86 18.42 5.69
CA PRO A 167 17.81 19.03 6.49
C PRO A 167 17.22 20.30 5.87
N TYR A 168 15.93 20.52 6.12
CA TYR A 168 15.21 21.74 5.77
C TYR A 168 14.74 22.43 7.05
N ASP A 169 15.05 23.70 7.21
CA ASP A 169 14.72 24.50 8.40
C ASP A 169 13.45 25.36 8.20
N GLY A 170 12.77 25.22 7.05
CA GLY A 170 11.49 25.87 6.80
C GLY A 170 10.30 24.96 7.13
N ASP A 171 9.13 25.57 7.26
CA ASP A 171 7.87 24.86 7.45
C ASP A 171 7.36 24.27 6.13
N LEU A 172 6.67 23.13 6.22
CA LEU A 172 5.95 22.59 5.06
C LEU A 172 4.78 23.53 4.71
N PRO A 173 4.44 23.66 3.42
CA PRO A 173 3.30 24.46 3.00
C PRO A 173 2.01 23.96 3.66
N SER A 174 1.25 24.87 4.27
CA SER A 174 -0.13 24.61 4.73
C SER A 174 -1.11 24.92 3.62
N GLU A 175 -2.25 24.24 3.58
CA GLU A 175 -3.37 24.67 2.74
C GLU A 175 -3.77 26.09 3.16
N VAL A 176 -3.55 27.06 2.26
CA VAL A 176 -4.01 28.44 2.48
C VAL A 176 -5.52 28.42 2.39
N PRO A 177 -6.28 29.03 3.34
CA PRO A 177 -7.72 29.15 3.22
C PRO A 177 -8.06 29.87 1.91
N THR A 178 -8.77 29.17 1.03
CA THR A 178 -9.25 29.72 -0.23
C THR A 178 -10.08 30.98 0.07
N PRO A 179 -9.76 32.15 -0.50
CA PRO A 179 -10.67 33.29 -0.45
C PRO A 179 -12.03 32.90 -1.07
N PRO A 180 -13.14 33.54 -0.67
CA PRO A 180 -14.45 33.29 -1.28
C PRO A 180 -14.35 33.49 -2.80
N PRO A 181 -15.07 32.70 -3.61
CA PRO A 181 -14.96 32.79 -5.06
C PRO A 181 -15.38 34.19 -5.51
N GLU A 182 -14.41 34.97 -5.99
CA GLU A 182 -14.71 36.22 -6.69
C GLU A 182 -15.40 35.89 -8.01
N THR A 183 -16.49 36.62 -8.25
CA THR A 183 -17.36 36.50 -9.40
C THR A 183 -16.64 37.06 -10.63
N THR A 184 -15.93 36.20 -11.36
CA THR A 184 -15.30 36.60 -12.62
C THR A 184 -16.24 36.37 -13.78
N THR A 185 -16.61 37.47 -14.43
CA THR A 185 -17.45 37.55 -15.61
C THR A 185 -16.90 36.71 -16.76
N THR A 186 -17.78 35.88 -17.30
CA THR A 186 -17.63 35.12 -18.55
C THR A 186 -17.17 36.00 -19.70
N THR A 187 -15.98 35.71 -20.23
CA THR A 187 -15.57 36.16 -21.56
C THR A 187 -15.66 34.97 -22.49
N THR A 188 -16.53 35.11 -23.49
CA THR A 188 -16.78 34.20 -24.60
C THR A 188 -15.56 34.04 -25.50
N GLU A 189 -15.02 32.83 -25.63
CA GLU A 189 -14.35 32.39 -26.87
C GLU A 189 -14.63 30.91 -27.18
N ARG A 190 -15.11 30.73 -28.41
CA ARG A 190 -15.23 29.60 -29.37
C ARG A 190 -15.16 28.10 -28.99
N PRO A 191 -15.83 27.26 -29.82
CA PRO A 191 -16.18 25.88 -29.50
C PRO A 191 -15.05 24.90 -29.81
N ASN A 192 -14.93 23.90 -28.93
CA ASN A 192 -14.29 22.60 -29.12
C ASN A 192 -12.79 22.46 -28.83
N SER A 193 -12.31 22.97 -27.71
CA SER A 193 -11.08 22.43 -27.09
C SER A 193 -11.02 22.81 -25.61
N CYS A 194 -11.13 21.80 -24.73
CA CYS A 194 -10.94 21.96 -23.29
C CYS A 194 -9.56 22.53 -22.96
N SER A 195 -9.40 23.03 -21.73
CA SER A 195 -8.16 23.63 -21.25
C SER A 195 -7.04 22.57 -21.15
N GLU A 196 -5.78 23.00 -21.14
CA GLU A 196 -4.65 22.08 -20.96
C GLU A 196 -4.77 21.32 -19.62
N GLY A 197 -5.01 20.01 -19.68
CA GLY A 197 -5.23 19.15 -18.49
C GLY A 197 -6.65 18.59 -18.35
N GLU A 198 -7.59 18.98 -19.21
CA GLU A 198 -8.97 18.49 -19.22
C GLU A 198 -9.22 17.55 -20.41
N LEU A 199 -9.97 16.46 -20.18
CA LEU A 199 -10.45 15.53 -21.21
C LEU A 199 -11.89 15.87 -21.59
N VAL A 200 -12.22 15.68 -22.87
CA VAL A 200 -13.58 15.84 -23.39
C VAL A 200 -14.34 14.54 -23.18
N CYS A 201 -15.49 14.57 -22.51
CA CYS A 201 -16.40 13.43 -22.41
C CYS A 201 -16.95 13.09 -23.81
N ASP A 202 -16.81 11.82 -24.22
CA ASP A 202 -17.01 11.34 -25.61
C ASP A 202 -18.39 11.65 -26.20
N VAL A 203 -19.42 11.85 -25.37
CA VAL A 203 -20.83 11.97 -25.81
C VAL A 203 -21.41 13.36 -25.59
N THR A 204 -21.09 14.02 -24.49
CA THR A 204 -21.69 15.32 -24.11
C THR A 204 -20.81 16.52 -24.46
N GLY A 205 -19.50 16.31 -24.65
CA GLY A 205 -18.55 17.40 -24.87
C GLY A 205 -18.17 18.16 -23.60
N ASP A 206 -18.60 17.68 -22.43
CA ASP A 206 -18.21 18.23 -21.13
C ASP A 206 -16.70 18.01 -20.89
N CYS A 207 -16.04 18.95 -20.21
CA CYS A 207 -14.62 18.85 -19.87
C CYS A 207 -14.46 18.33 -18.44
N VAL A 208 -13.71 17.25 -18.24
CA VAL A 208 -13.36 16.73 -16.90
C VAL A 208 -11.84 16.64 -16.74
N ASP A 209 -11.33 16.86 -15.54
CA ASP A 209 -9.89 16.84 -15.27
C ASP A 209 -9.29 15.45 -15.57
N TRP A 210 -8.08 15.39 -16.13
CA TRP A 210 -7.39 14.12 -16.41
C TRP A 210 -7.23 13.24 -15.17
N GLN A 211 -7.17 13.84 -13.98
CA GLN A 211 -7.08 13.13 -12.70
C GLN A 211 -8.37 12.39 -12.33
N LYS A 212 -9.52 12.80 -12.87
CA LYS A 212 -10.83 12.19 -12.62
C LYS A 212 -11.13 10.97 -13.50
N ARG A 213 -10.28 10.69 -14.49
CA ARG A 213 -10.44 9.51 -15.33
C ARG A 213 -9.93 8.26 -14.61
N CYS A 214 -10.71 7.19 -14.54
CA CYS A 214 -10.38 5.97 -13.79
C CYS A 214 -10.21 6.25 -12.28
N ASP A 215 -11.08 7.07 -11.71
CA ASP A 215 -11.10 7.44 -10.29
C ASP A 215 -12.26 6.77 -9.51
N PHE A 216 -13.01 5.88 -10.18
CA PHE A 216 -14.20 5.20 -9.69
C PHE A 216 -15.40 6.12 -9.39
N ARG A 217 -15.41 7.34 -9.93
CA ARG A 217 -16.55 8.26 -9.89
C ARG A 217 -17.00 8.55 -11.31
N HIS A 218 -18.30 8.70 -11.49
CA HIS A 218 -18.86 9.10 -12.77
C HIS A 218 -18.88 10.62 -12.82
N ASP A 219 -17.82 11.24 -13.33
CA ASP A 219 -17.75 12.68 -13.50
C ASP A 219 -18.33 13.11 -14.85
N CYS A 220 -18.32 12.24 -15.87
CA CYS A 220 -19.08 12.46 -17.10
C CYS A 220 -20.56 12.07 -16.92
N SER A 221 -21.45 12.76 -17.64
CA SER A 221 -22.91 12.53 -17.61
C SER A 221 -23.34 11.07 -17.86
N GLU A 222 -22.53 10.30 -18.59
CA GLU A 222 -22.73 8.87 -18.88
C GLU A 222 -21.64 7.95 -18.30
N GLY A 223 -20.76 8.47 -17.42
CA GLY A 223 -19.65 7.71 -16.83
C GLY A 223 -18.60 7.22 -17.84
N THR A 224 -18.47 7.88 -19.00
CA THR A 224 -17.54 7.50 -20.08
C THR A 224 -16.08 7.57 -19.65
N ASP A 225 -15.78 8.40 -18.66
CA ASP A 225 -14.50 8.51 -17.96
C ASP A 225 -14.06 7.19 -17.29
N GLU A 226 -15.01 6.33 -16.91
CA GLU A 226 -14.76 5.03 -16.26
C GLU A 226 -14.89 3.83 -17.20
N LEU A 227 -15.37 4.02 -18.44
CA LEU A 227 -15.73 2.92 -19.35
C LEU A 227 -14.55 2.05 -19.79
N TYR A 228 -13.36 2.64 -19.92
CA TYR A 228 -12.13 1.93 -20.34
C TYR A 228 -11.17 1.67 -19.16
N CYS A 229 -11.70 1.71 -17.94
CA CYS A 229 -10.97 1.51 -16.70
C CYS A 229 -11.22 0.11 -16.13
N VAL A 230 -10.55 -0.22 -15.03
CA VAL A 230 -10.91 -1.40 -14.24
C VAL A 230 -12.22 -1.11 -13.50
N SER A 231 -13.16 -2.06 -13.51
CA SER A 231 -14.43 -1.89 -12.81
C SER A 231 -14.25 -1.95 -11.29
N GLU A 232 -15.11 -1.22 -10.55
CA GLU A 232 -15.10 -1.22 -9.08
C GLU A 232 -15.32 -2.62 -8.49
N VAL A 233 -16.18 -3.42 -9.13
CA VAL A 233 -16.47 -4.80 -8.74
C VAL A 233 -16.20 -5.73 -9.92
N CYS A 234 -15.51 -6.83 -9.66
CA CYS A 234 -15.30 -7.88 -10.65
C CYS A 234 -15.44 -9.26 -10.00
N ASP A 235 -16.43 -10.01 -10.45
CA ASP A 235 -16.70 -11.40 -10.06
C ASP A 235 -16.23 -12.41 -11.12
N PHE A 236 -15.73 -11.91 -12.26
CA PHE A 236 -15.30 -12.69 -13.44
C PHE A 236 -16.41 -13.50 -14.14
N GLU A 237 -17.67 -13.26 -13.78
CA GLU A 237 -18.79 -14.01 -14.32
C GLU A 237 -18.90 -13.89 -15.83
N GLU A 238 -19.34 -14.98 -16.46
CA GLU A 238 -19.38 -15.13 -17.92
C GLU A 238 -18.00 -14.99 -18.59
N GLY A 239 -16.90 -15.14 -17.83
CA GLY A 239 -15.54 -14.99 -18.32
C GLY A 239 -15.12 -13.54 -18.58
N LYS A 240 -15.85 -12.55 -18.04
CA LYS A 240 -15.51 -11.13 -18.16
C LYS A 240 -14.30 -10.80 -17.30
N HIS A 241 -13.42 -9.92 -17.80
CA HIS A 241 -12.22 -9.51 -17.06
C HIS A 241 -12.35 -8.13 -16.40
N CYS A 242 -13.49 -7.45 -16.52
CA CYS A 242 -13.79 -6.17 -15.86
C CYS A 242 -12.66 -5.11 -15.97
N GLY A 243 -12.06 -5.00 -17.15
CA GLY A 243 -10.95 -4.08 -17.42
C GLY A 243 -9.56 -4.61 -17.05
N TRP A 244 -9.45 -5.72 -16.33
CA TRP A 244 -8.17 -6.42 -16.14
C TRP A 244 -7.66 -6.97 -17.47
N TYR A 245 -6.35 -6.88 -17.68
CA TYR A 245 -5.69 -7.38 -18.87
C TYR A 245 -4.33 -8.00 -18.54
N GLN A 246 -3.82 -8.81 -19.46
CA GLN A 246 -2.47 -9.37 -19.36
C GLN A 246 -1.57 -8.64 -20.36
N SER A 247 -0.39 -8.17 -19.94
CA SER A 247 0.54 -7.53 -20.87
C SER A 247 1.15 -8.57 -21.80
N TRP A 248 1.13 -8.28 -23.10
CA TRP A 248 1.72 -9.14 -24.12
C TRP A 248 3.16 -8.70 -24.40
N PRO A 249 4.20 -9.48 -24.09
CA PRO A 249 5.53 -9.24 -24.63
C PRO A 249 5.54 -9.75 -26.06
N SER A 250 5.52 -8.84 -27.04
CA SER A 250 5.43 -9.16 -28.46
C SER A 250 6.63 -9.91 -29.07
N THR A 251 7.61 -10.40 -28.29
CA THR A 251 8.83 -11.00 -28.88
C THR A 251 9.47 -12.19 -28.14
N VAL A 252 8.91 -12.74 -27.06
CA VAL A 252 9.46 -13.98 -26.46
C VAL A 252 8.34 -14.90 -26.00
N PHE A 253 7.88 -15.76 -26.92
CA PHE A 253 7.08 -16.94 -26.56
C PHE A 253 7.99 -17.93 -25.82
N SER A 254 8.19 -17.73 -24.53
CA SER A 254 8.72 -18.79 -23.69
C SER A 254 7.61 -19.81 -23.51
N ILE A 255 7.72 -20.96 -24.15
CA ILE A 255 6.79 -22.11 -24.08
C ILE A 255 6.54 -22.63 -22.65
N HIS A 256 7.20 -22.03 -21.64
CA HIS A 256 7.17 -22.41 -20.23
C HIS A 256 6.66 -21.28 -19.30
N SER A 257 6.07 -20.19 -19.80
CA SER A 257 5.39 -19.21 -18.92
C SER A 257 3.92 -19.59 -18.71
N PHE A 258 3.51 -19.74 -17.45
CA PHE A 258 2.11 -19.88 -17.10
C PHE A 258 1.41 -18.52 -17.13
N ARG A 259 0.07 -18.52 -17.20
CA ARG A 259 -0.74 -17.32 -17.39
C ARG A 259 -2.02 -17.39 -16.58
N TRP A 260 -2.67 -16.24 -16.42
CA TRP A 260 -4.00 -16.17 -15.86
C TRP A 260 -5.02 -16.65 -16.89
N LEU A 261 -5.87 -17.59 -16.49
CA LEU A 261 -6.93 -18.17 -17.28
C LEU A 261 -8.25 -18.04 -16.53
N SER A 262 -9.34 -17.88 -17.27
CA SER A 262 -10.69 -17.97 -16.70
C SER A 262 -11.09 -19.43 -16.60
N GLY A 263 -11.66 -19.82 -15.47
CA GLY A 263 -12.05 -21.20 -15.20
C GLY A 263 -13.28 -21.31 -14.32
N GLN A 264 -13.83 -22.54 -14.27
CA GLN A 264 -15.00 -22.90 -13.48
C GLN A 264 -14.73 -24.19 -12.71
N GLY A 265 -15.42 -24.40 -11.59
CA GLY A 265 -15.37 -25.65 -10.84
C GLY A 265 -15.84 -26.87 -11.65
N LYS A 266 -16.85 -26.68 -12.50
CA LYS A 266 -17.38 -27.71 -13.41
C LYS A 266 -16.38 -28.15 -14.49
N SER A 267 -15.39 -27.30 -14.81
CA SER A 267 -14.36 -27.58 -15.81
C SER A 267 -13.15 -28.36 -15.27
N ILE A 268 -13.18 -28.76 -14.00
CA ILE A 268 -12.08 -29.49 -13.36
C ILE A 268 -12.00 -30.91 -13.92
N HIS A 269 -10.81 -31.26 -14.41
CA HIS A 269 -10.48 -32.62 -14.84
C HIS A 269 -9.87 -33.44 -13.69
N HIS A 270 -9.94 -34.77 -13.82
CA HIS A 270 -9.41 -35.69 -12.82
C HIS A 270 -7.93 -35.43 -12.53
N GLY A 271 -7.58 -35.14 -11.27
CA GLY A 271 -6.23 -34.75 -10.83
C GLY A 271 -6.05 -33.25 -10.55
N GLU A 272 -6.94 -32.38 -11.05
CA GLU A 272 -6.93 -30.94 -10.75
C GLU A 272 -7.73 -30.59 -9.47
N GLU A 273 -8.55 -31.53 -8.98
CA GLU A 273 -9.48 -31.40 -7.85
C GLU A 273 -8.81 -30.97 -6.53
N LEU A 274 -7.52 -31.23 -6.37
CA LEU A 274 -6.75 -30.90 -5.15
C LEU A 274 -6.12 -29.50 -5.17
N HIS A 275 -6.04 -28.88 -6.36
CA HIS A 275 -5.28 -27.65 -6.58
C HIS A 275 -6.16 -26.49 -7.10
N ARG A 276 -7.31 -26.80 -7.71
CA ARG A 276 -8.31 -25.83 -8.16
C ARG A 276 -9.56 -25.88 -7.27
N PRO A 277 -10.17 -24.72 -6.98
CA PRO A 277 -11.39 -24.68 -6.18
C PRO A 277 -12.58 -25.25 -6.98
N ALA A 278 -13.30 -26.18 -6.36
CA ALA A 278 -14.47 -26.85 -6.94
C ALA A 278 -15.69 -25.93 -7.10
N ASN A 279 -15.73 -24.85 -6.32
CA ASN A 279 -16.74 -23.82 -6.38
C ASN A 279 -16.06 -22.46 -6.41
N ASP A 280 -16.58 -21.53 -7.20
CA ASP A 280 -16.19 -20.13 -7.13
C ASP A 280 -16.56 -19.53 -5.76
N HIS A 281 -15.99 -18.38 -5.42
CA HIS A 281 -16.32 -17.72 -4.15
C HIS A 281 -17.65 -16.97 -4.20
N THR A 282 -17.97 -16.30 -5.30
CA THR A 282 -19.08 -15.34 -5.42
C THR A 282 -20.44 -16.02 -5.34
N GLN A 283 -20.64 -17.07 -6.14
CA GLN A 283 -21.88 -17.85 -6.17
C GLN A 283 -21.79 -19.09 -5.27
N GLY A 284 -20.58 -19.57 -4.98
CA GLY A 284 -20.39 -20.80 -4.22
C GLY A 284 -20.77 -22.05 -5.03
N THR A 285 -20.73 -21.97 -6.36
CA THR A 285 -21.19 -23.04 -7.26
C THR A 285 -20.09 -23.51 -8.21
N PRO A 286 -20.20 -24.72 -8.77
CA PRO A 286 -19.28 -25.18 -9.82
C PRO A 286 -19.37 -24.37 -11.11
N GLU A 287 -20.50 -23.70 -11.36
CA GLU A 287 -20.75 -22.90 -12.56
C GLU A 287 -20.18 -21.48 -12.50
N GLY A 288 -19.89 -20.96 -11.30
CA GLY A 288 -19.32 -19.63 -11.16
C GLY A 288 -17.88 -19.55 -11.68
N TRP A 289 -17.50 -18.34 -12.06
CA TRP A 289 -16.22 -18.09 -12.74
C TRP A 289 -15.18 -17.53 -11.79
N TYR A 290 -13.92 -17.87 -12.05
CA TYR A 290 -12.78 -17.29 -11.37
C TYR A 290 -11.56 -17.25 -12.28
N MET A 291 -10.59 -16.42 -11.93
CA MET A 291 -9.28 -16.40 -12.56
C MET A 291 -8.33 -17.32 -11.82
N TYR A 292 -7.56 -18.14 -12.54
CA TYR A 292 -6.55 -19.03 -11.98
C TYR A 292 -5.29 -19.04 -12.83
N ALA A 293 -4.17 -19.34 -12.20
CA ALA A 293 -2.88 -19.47 -12.85
C ALA A 293 -2.30 -20.86 -12.56
N ASP A 294 -2.22 -21.71 -13.58
CA ASP A 294 -1.68 -23.07 -13.45
C ASP A 294 -0.17 -23.09 -13.74
N SER A 295 0.62 -23.27 -12.69
CA SER A 295 2.08 -23.30 -12.75
C SER A 295 2.67 -24.62 -13.25
N SER A 296 1.86 -25.63 -13.61
CA SER A 296 2.33 -26.96 -14.07
C SER A 296 3.27 -26.90 -15.28
N ASN A 297 3.10 -25.89 -16.15
CA ASN A 297 3.98 -25.64 -17.30
C ASN A 297 5.07 -24.58 -17.02
N GLY A 298 5.13 -24.07 -15.79
CA GLY A 298 6.03 -23.02 -15.32
C GLY A 298 7.40 -23.51 -14.86
N GLY A 299 8.45 -22.71 -15.09
CA GLY A 299 9.76 -22.89 -14.46
C GLY A 299 9.88 -22.13 -13.13
N TYR A 300 10.87 -22.50 -12.31
CA TYR A 300 11.21 -21.74 -11.09
C TYR A 300 11.55 -20.29 -11.44
N GLY A 301 10.89 -19.33 -10.77
CA GLY A 301 11.09 -17.90 -11.00
C GLY A 301 10.27 -17.31 -12.16
N HIS A 302 9.44 -18.10 -12.85
CA HIS A 302 8.48 -17.56 -13.81
C HIS A 302 7.31 -16.87 -13.10
N ILE A 303 6.81 -15.81 -13.72
CA ILE A 303 5.73 -14.97 -13.20
C ILE A 303 4.62 -14.83 -14.24
N ALA A 304 3.40 -14.58 -13.75
CA ALA A 304 2.23 -14.30 -14.57
C ALA A 304 1.54 -13.04 -14.01
N ASP A 305 1.52 -11.97 -14.80
CA ASP A 305 0.96 -10.69 -14.37
C ASP A 305 -0.49 -10.53 -14.85
N LEU A 306 -1.35 -10.04 -13.96
CA LEU A 306 -2.68 -9.53 -14.26
C LEU A 306 -2.69 -8.04 -13.90
N LEU A 307 -2.99 -7.20 -14.88
CA LEU A 307 -2.80 -5.75 -14.81
C LEU A 307 -4.13 -5.02 -14.93
N THR A 308 -4.21 -3.84 -14.33
CA THR A 308 -5.29 -2.88 -14.59
C THR A 308 -4.78 -1.76 -15.50
N PRO A 309 -5.69 -1.04 -16.18
CA PRO A 309 -5.38 0.28 -16.70
C PRO A 309 -4.90 1.19 -15.57
N ALA A 310 -4.32 2.33 -15.93
CA ALA A 310 -3.86 3.28 -14.93
C ALA A 310 -5.07 3.82 -14.12
N ILE A 311 -5.15 3.41 -12.86
CA ILE A 311 -6.09 3.97 -11.88
C ILE A 311 -5.58 5.37 -11.50
N SER A 312 -6.41 6.39 -11.60
CA SER A 312 -6.04 7.78 -11.34
C SER A 312 -6.26 8.14 -9.87
N ALA A 313 -6.90 9.27 -9.56
CA ALA A 313 -7.07 9.76 -8.20
C ALA A 313 -7.83 8.71 -7.37
N THR A 314 -7.22 8.25 -6.30
CA THR A 314 -7.86 7.29 -5.39
C THR A 314 -8.17 8.00 -4.07
N GLY A 315 -9.33 7.68 -3.48
CA GLY A 315 -9.73 8.26 -2.20
C GLY A 315 -8.96 7.66 -1.01
N PRO A 316 -9.07 8.29 0.19
CA PRO A 316 -8.42 7.84 1.44
C PRO A 316 -8.88 6.49 1.97
N ARG A 317 -9.88 5.88 1.32
CA ARG A 317 -10.44 4.57 1.67
C ARG A 317 -10.32 3.58 0.51
N CYS A 318 -9.63 3.93 -0.57
CA CYS A 318 -9.50 3.07 -1.73
C CYS A 318 -8.73 1.80 -1.35
N THR A 319 -9.45 0.68 -1.39
CA THR A 319 -8.98 -0.61 -0.89
C THR A 319 -9.35 -1.68 -1.90
N LEU A 320 -8.35 -2.42 -2.36
CA LEU A 320 -8.56 -3.62 -3.16
C LEU A 320 -8.91 -4.78 -2.21
N VAL A 321 -10.14 -5.26 -2.31
CA VAL A 321 -10.60 -6.45 -1.60
C VAL A 321 -10.76 -7.57 -2.61
N PHE A 322 -10.19 -8.74 -2.32
CA PHE A 322 -10.27 -9.89 -3.22
C PHE A 322 -10.32 -11.19 -2.43
N TRP A 323 -10.75 -12.25 -3.09
CA TRP A 323 -10.73 -13.60 -2.55
C TRP A 323 -9.72 -14.43 -3.35
N TYR A 324 -8.87 -15.17 -2.63
CA TYR A 324 -7.82 -15.98 -3.23
C TYR A 324 -7.85 -17.41 -2.71
N HIS A 325 -7.41 -18.34 -3.54
CA HIS A 325 -7.28 -19.75 -3.22
C HIS A 325 -5.88 -20.22 -3.63
N MET A 326 -5.11 -20.71 -2.66
CA MET A 326 -3.72 -21.14 -2.85
C MET A 326 -3.54 -22.50 -2.17
N SER A 327 -3.73 -23.59 -2.92
CA SER A 327 -3.65 -24.97 -2.42
C SER A 327 -2.79 -25.83 -3.33
N GLY A 328 -1.77 -26.48 -2.75
CA GLY A 328 -0.91 -27.41 -3.49
C GLY A 328 0.54 -27.37 -3.05
N PHE A 329 1.30 -28.39 -3.45
CA PHE A 329 2.70 -28.57 -3.05
C PHE A 329 3.66 -27.63 -3.78
N THR A 330 3.31 -27.20 -5.00
CA THR A 330 4.15 -26.35 -5.86
C THR A 330 3.62 -24.92 -5.95
N VAL A 331 2.74 -24.52 -5.02
CA VAL A 331 2.19 -23.16 -5.01
C VAL A 331 3.31 -22.16 -4.73
N GLY A 332 3.48 -21.22 -5.65
CA GLY A 332 4.45 -20.13 -5.52
C GLY A 332 3.96 -18.99 -4.64
N THR A 333 4.19 -17.76 -5.08
CA THR A 333 3.80 -16.55 -4.38
C THR A 333 2.73 -15.80 -5.17
N LEU A 334 1.67 -15.37 -4.49
CA LEU A 334 0.69 -14.41 -5.01
C LEU A 334 1.00 -13.04 -4.39
N GLN A 335 1.09 -12.00 -5.22
CA GLN A 335 1.43 -10.64 -4.77
C GLN A 335 0.52 -9.61 -5.41
N VAL A 336 0.25 -8.53 -4.66
CA VAL A 336 -0.37 -7.31 -5.18
C VAL A 336 0.70 -6.23 -5.25
N LEU A 337 0.95 -5.75 -6.47
CA LEU A 337 1.98 -4.76 -6.77
C LEU A 337 1.32 -3.47 -7.27
N ARG A 338 1.82 -2.33 -6.80
CA ARG A 338 1.46 -1.00 -7.31
C ARG A 338 2.62 -0.42 -8.08
N LYS A 339 2.40 -0.14 -9.36
CA LYS A 339 3.38 0.52 -10.22
C LYS A 339 3.10 2.02 -10.31
N PHE A 340 4.07 2.84 -9.93
CA PHE A 340 4.03 4.29 -10.06
C PHE A 340 5.23 4.79 -10.87
N GLY A 341 4.96 5.31 -12.08
CA GLY A 341 6.02 5.61 -13.05
C GLY A 341 6.85 4.36 -13.35
N ASN A 342 8.15 4.41 -13.02
CA ASN A 342 9.09 3.30 -13.20
C ASN A 342 9.35 2.49 -11.92
N VAL A 343 8.67 2.81 -10.81
CA VAL A 343 8.86 2.15 -9.51
C VAL A 343 7.69 1.21 -9.25
N THR A 344 8.00 0.00 -8.80
CA THR A 344 7.00 -1.00 -8.40
C THR A 344 7.10 -1.22 -6.89
N HIS A 345 5.99 -1.08 -6.18
CA HIS A 345 5.87 -1.31 -4.74
C HIS A 345 5.07 -2.58 -4.50
N GLU A 346 5.59 -3.47 -3.65
CA GLU A 346 4.81 -4.61 -3.15
C GLU A 346 3.92 -4.15 -2.00
N LEU A 347 2.60 -4.28 -2.17
CA LEU A 347 1.62 -3.90 -1.17
C LEU A 347 1.17 -5.10 -0.31
N TRP A 348 1.15 -6.30 -0.90
CA TRP A 348 0.71 -7.52 -0.23
C TRP A 348 1.31 -8.75 -0.90
N SER A 349 1.59 -9.79 -0.13
CA SER A 349 2.05 -11.07 -0.65
C SER A 349 1.69 -12.25 0.26
N GLN A 350 1.46 -13.41 -0.35
CA GLN A 350 1.31 -14.71 0.31
C GLN A 350 2.12 -15.74 -0.46
N THR A 351 2.80 -16.65 0.26
CA THR A 351 3.67 -17.66 -0.34
C THR A 351 3.26 -19.05 0.12
N GLY A 352 3.38 -20.03 -0.77
CA GLY A 352 3.14 -21.44 -0.46
C GLY A 352 1.67 -21.79 -0.31
N SER A 353 1.41 -23.01 0.14
CA SER A 353 0.05 -23.51 0.34
C SER A 353 -0.61 -22.80 1.53
N GLN A 354 -1.77 -22.23 1.29
CA GLN A 354 -2.61 -21.53 2.25
C GLN A 354 -3.83 -22.36 2.66
N GLY A 355 -4.01 -23.55 2.07
CA GLY A 355 -5.14 -24.45 2.30
C GLY A 355 -6.19 -24.39 1.19
N SER A 356 -7.14 -25.31 1.23
CA SER A 356 -8.16 -25.53 0.18
C SER A 356 -9.42 -24.67 0.32
N ARG A 357 -9.35 -23.57 1.07
CA ARG A 357 -10.48 -22.65 1.28
C ARG A 357 -10.16 -21.29 0.68
N TRP A 358 -11.18 -20.62 0.17
CA TRP A 358 -11.11 -19.22 -0.21
C TRP A 358 -10.75 -18.37 1.01
N LYS A 359 -9.76 -17.50 0.85
CA LYS A 359 -9.32 -16.54 1.87
C LYS A 359 -9.51 -15.13 1.34
N ARG A 360 -9.82 -14.21 2.26
CA ARG A 360 -9.99 -12.80 1.95
C ARG A 360 -8.64 -12.09 2.02
N GLY A 361 -8.28 -11.38 0.96
CA GLY A 361 -7.18 -10.43 0.90
C GLY A 361 -7.74 -9.01 0.89
N GLU A 362 -7.07 -8.11 1.60
CA GLU A 362 -7.42 -6.69 1.65
C GLU A 362 -6.14 -5.86 1.54
N VAL A 363 -6.12 -4.92 0.59
CA VAL A 363 -4.93 -4.13 0.25
C VAL A 363 -5.30 -2.68 0.08
N PHE A 364 -4.80 -1.84 0.98
CA PHE A 364 -4.99 -0.41 0.91
C PHE A 364 -4.14 0.20 -0.22
N LEU A 365 -4.79 0.91 -1.16
CA LEU A 365 -4.12 1.52 -2.31
C LEU A 365 -3.66 2.96 -2.01
N GLY A 366 -4.31 3.64 -1.05
CA GLY A 366 -3.96 4.99 -0.59
C GLY A 366 -4.63 6.11 -1.37
N ILE A 367 -4.37 7.36 -0.95
CA ILE A 367 -4.76 8.58 -1.68
C ILE A 367 -3.76 8.81 -2.81
N ARG A 368 -4.26 9.25 -3.97
CA ARG A 368 -3.42 9.76 -5.06
C ARG A 368 -3.67 11.22 -5.33
#